data_AF-A0A7J5E5U4-F1
#
_entry.id   AF-A0A7J5E5U4-F1
#
_cell.length_a   1.000
_cell.length_b   1.000
_cell.length_c   1.000
_cell.angle_alpha   90.00
_cell.angle_beta   90.00
_cell.angle_gamma   90.00
#
_symmetry.space_group_name_H-M   'P 1'
#
loop_
_entity.id
_entity.type
_entity.pdbx_description
1 polymer ?
#
loop_
_entity_poly.entity_id
_entity_poly.type
_entity_poly.pdbx_seq_one_letter_code
_entity_poly.pdbx_strand_id
1 'polypeptide(L)' 'MNIIGIIPARFASTRLMGKPLAKIGGKPMIQHTYE' A
#
# COMPACT_ATOMS: atom_id res chain seq x y z
N MET A 1 -23.68 -2.60 -12.25
CA MET A 1 -23.30 -2.20 -10.86
C MET A 1 -21.82 -1.86 -10.89
N ASN A 2 -21.44 -0.62 -10.60
CA ASN A 2 -20.03 -0.22 -10.56
C ASN A 2 -19.55 -0.22 -9.11
N ILE A 3 -18.48 -0.96 -8.83
CA ILE A 3 -17.87 -1.05 -7.50
C ILE A 3 -16.45 -0.47 -7.60
N ILE A 4 -16.14 0.50 -6.73
CA ILE A 4 -14.83 1.15 -6.65
C ILE A 4 -14.21 0.82 -5.30
N GLY A 5 -13.02 0.23 -5.30
CA GLY A 5 -12.20 0.06 -4.11
C GLY A 5 -11.21 1.21 -3.97
N ILE A 6 -11.08 1.77 -2.77
CA ILE A 6 -10.13 2.84 -2.46
C ILE A 6 -9.24 2.38 -1.32
N ILE A 7 -7.92 2.40 -1.52
CA ILE A 7 -6.93 2.08 -0.48
C ILE A 7 -6.24 3.38 -0.06
N PRO A 8 -6.51 3.90 1.15
CA PRO A 8 -5.83 5.10 1.62
C PRO A 8 -4.37 4.77 1.97
N ALA A 9 -3.45 5.55 1.40
CA ALA A 9 -2.01 5.40 1.64
C ALA A 9 -1.32 6.76 1.73
N ARG A 10 -0.28 6.85 2.57
CA ARG A 10 0.57 8.05 2.70
C ARG A 10 2.05 7.69 2.70
N PHE A 11 2.88 8.54 2.11
CA PHE A 11 4.33 8.32 2.00
C PHE A 11 5.08 8.59 3.32
N ALA A 12 4.77 9.71 3.98
CA ALA A 12 5.48 10.20 5.16
C ALA A 12 5.01 9.51 6.46
N SER A 13 5.17 8.20 6.53
CA SER A 13 4.97 7.45 7.78
C SER A 13 6.19 7.62 8.70
N THR A 14 5.95 7.91 9.98
CA THR A 14 7.00 8.20 10.97
C THR A 14 7.82 6.98 11.38
N ARG A 15 7.21 5.79 11.40
CA ARG A 15 7.88 4.53 11.79
C ARG A 15 8.60 3.85 10.63
N LEU A 16 8.09 4.04 9.41
CA LEU A 16 8.63 3.46 8.19
C LEU A 16 8.31 4.41 7.04
N MET A 17 9.29 5.20 6.63
CA MET A 17 9.13 6.14 5.52
C MET A 17 8.94 5.38 4.21
N GLY A 18 8.05 5.85 3.33
CA GLY A 18 7.77 5.16 2.06
C GLY A 18 7.04 3.83 2.23
N LYS A 19 6.43 3.58 3.40
CA LYS A 19 5.73 2.33 3.76
C LYS A 19 4.88 1.72 2.63
N PRO A 20 4.03 2.47 1.88
CA PRO A 20 3.22 1.87 0.81
C PRO A 20 4.03 1.24 -0.33
N LEU A 21 5.22 1.78 -0.61
CA LEU A 21 6.12 1.33 -1.68
C LEU A 21 7.21 0.38 -1.18
N ALA A 22 7.29 0.16 0.13
CA ALA A 22 8.26 -0.75 0.72
C ALA A 22 8.04 -2.18 0.20
N LYS A 23 9.09 -2.84 -0.28
CA LYS A 23 9.01 -4.22 -0.76
C LYS A 23 8.94 -5.19 0.41
N ILE A 24 7.90 -6.01 0.44
CA ILE A 24 7.67 -7.09 1.41
C ILE A 24 7.45 -8.37 0.61
N GLY A 25 8.28 -9.39 0.81
CA GLY A 25 8.14 -10.67 0.09
C GLY A 25 8.17 -10.52 -1.44
N GLY A 26 8.96 -9.59 -1.97
CA GLY A 26 9.08 -9.33 -3.41
C GLY A 26 8.01 -8.40 -4.01
N LYS A 27 6.96 -8.03 -3.27
CA LYS A 27 5.88 -7.12 -3.72
C LYS A 27 5.83 -5.84 -2.87
N PRO A 28 5.49 -4.66 -3.42
CA PRO A 28 5.21 -3.46 -2.64
C PRO A 28 4.10 -3.69 -1.62
N MET A 29 4.20 -3.11 -0.42
CA MET A 29 3.23 -3.30 0.66
C MET A 29 1.78 -3.10 0.22
N ILE A 30 1.50 -2.07 -0.58
CA ILE A 30 0.13 -1.77 -1.01
C ILE A 30 -0.48 -2.88 -1.89
N GLN A 31 0.35 -3.65 -2.60
CA GLN A 31 -0.07 -4.75 -3.43
C GLN A 31 -0.68 -5.90 -2.62
N HIS A 32 -0.15 -6.15 -1.42
CA HIS A 32 -0.69 -7.16 -0.49
C HIS A 32 -2.10 -6.82 0.04
N THR A 33 -2.63 -5.62 -0.22
CA THR A 33 -3.96 -5.21 0.24
C THR A 33 -5.06 -5.60 -0.76
N TYR A 34 -4.74 -5.77 -2.05
CA TYR A 34 -5.72 -6.08 -3.09
C TYR A 34 -5.43 -7.39 -3.85
N GLU A 35 -4.23 -7.95 -3.76
CA GLU A 35 -3.89 -9.29 -4.25
C GLU A 35 -3.95 -10.33 -3.14
#